data_AF-A0A938LV99-F1
#
_entry.id   AF-A0A938LV99-F1
#
_cell.length_a   1.000
_cell.length_b   1.000
_cell.length_c   1.000
_cell.angle_alpha   90.00
_cell.angle_beta   90.00
_cell.angle_gamma   90.00
#
_symmetry.space_group_name_H-M   'P 1'
#
loop_
_entity.id
_entity.type
_entity.pdbx_description
1 polymer ?
#
loop_
_entity_poly.entity_id
_entity_poly.type
_entity_poly.pdbx_seq_one_letter_code
_entity_poly.pdbx_strand_id
1 'polypeptide(L)'
;MRLVRFEGDESQPLARVPSPQVELAHFRNVTSRVVQDALNAWSDLWGELENDIACGAAVAPADDKGFTPSCGWPAFLDKMWILRQNLDFLVRFSRQCEEIGYWNEGKGVFT
;
A
#
# COMPACT_ATOMS: atom_id res chain seq x y z
N MET A 1 -16.35 41.52 35.81
CA MET A 1 -16.06 40.57 34.71
C MET A 1 -15.95 41.36 33.41
N ARG A 2 -14.79 41.32 32.75
CA ARG A 2 -14.51 42.08 31.51
C ARG A 2 -14.72 41.13 30.34
N LEU A 3 -15.67 41.42 29.46
CA LEU A 3 -15.87 40.66 28.23
C LEU A 3 -14.75 41.04 27.26
N VAL A 4 -13.84 40.11 26.98
CA VAL A 4 -12.82 40.26 25.94
C VAL A 4 -13.40 39.66 24.67
N ARG A 5 -13.65 40.48 23.65
CA ARG A 5 -13.93 40.00 22.30
C ARG A 5 -12.62 39.48 21.71
N PHE A 6 -12.57 38.19 21.42
CA PHE A 6 -11.57 37.63 20.53
C PHE A 6 -12.08 37.78 19.10
N GLU A 7 -11.51 38.73 18.38
CA GLU A 7 -11.66 38.87 16.94
C GLU A 7 -10.62 37.95 16.31
N GLY A 8 -10.99 36.69 16.12
CA GLY A 8 -10.20 35.72 15.37
C GLY A 8 -10.48 35.88 13.89
N ASP A 9 -9.67 36.71 13.22
CA ASP A 9 -9.50 36.67 11.77
C ASP A 9 -8.69 35.42 11.41
N GLU A 10 -9.36 34.27 11.41
CA GLU A 10 -8.85 33.04 10.84
C GLU A 10 -9.73 32.76 9.62
N SER A 11 -9.37 33.41 8.51
CA SER A 11 -9.76 32.97 7.18
C SER A 11 -9.29 31.53 6.99
N GLN A 12 -10.08 30.57 7.48
CA GLN A 12 -9.90 29.16 7.15
C GLN A 12 -9.88 29.06 5.64
N PRO A 13 -8.84 28.50 5.01
CA PRO A 13 -8.90 28.21 3.60
C PRO A 13 -10.00 27.17 3.44
N LEU A 14 -11.16 27.62 2.94
CA LEU A 14 -12.23 26.75 2.47
C LEU A 14 -11.57 25.63 1.68
N ALA A 15 -11.65 24.40 2.19
CA ALA A 15 -11.00 23.25 1.60
C ALA A 15 -11.46 23.13 0.15
N ARG A 16 -10.59 23.56 -0.78
CA ARG A 16 -10.91 23.57 -2.20
C ARG A 16 -10.93 22.12 -2.64
N VAL A 17 -12.11 21.66 -3.07
CA VAL A 17 -12.26 20.32 -3.64
C VAL A 17 -11.24 20.19 -4.78
N PRO A 18 -10.33 19.21 -4.72
CA PRO A 18 -9.30 19.06 -5.74
C PRO A 18 -9.96 18.84 -7.10
N SER A 19 -9.35 19.34 -8.17
CA SER A 19 -9.87 19.04 -9.50
C SER A 19 -9.71 17.54 -9.77
N PRO A 20 -10.57 16.93 -10.61
CA PRO A 20 -10.48 15.51 -10.94
C PRO A 20 -9.10 15.08 -11.42
N GLN A 21 -8.36 15.96 -12.14
CA GLN A 21 -7.01 15.68 -12.60
C GLN A 21 -5.99 15.61 -11.44
N VAL A 22 -6.17 16.45 -10.42
CA VAL A 22 -5.33 16.43 -9.21
C VAL A 22 -5.62 15.17 -8.40
N GLU A 23 -6.89 14.77 -8.27
CA GLU A 23 -7.27 13.52 -7.61
C GLU A 23 -6.68 12.31 -8.34
N LEU A 24 -6.74 12.28 -9.67
CA LEU A 24 -6.19 11.20 -10.50
C LEU A 24 -4.66 11.12 -10.42
N ALA A 25 -3.98 12.27 -10.35
CA ALA A 25 -2.54 12.31 -10.12
C ALA A 25 -2.17 11.81 -8.72
N HIS A 26 -2.89 12.25 -7.69
CA HIS A 26 -2.71 11.76 -6.33
C HIS A 26 -2.93 10.25 -6.24
N PHE A 27 -4.00 9.77 -6.87
CA PHE A 27 -4.33 8.36 -6.98
C PHE A 27 -3.16 7.56 -7.54
N ARG A 28 -2.67 7.93 -8.73
CA ARG A 28 -1.55 7.22 -9.38
C ARG A 28 -0.32 7.20 -8.48
N ASN A 29 0.01 8.34 -7.86
CA ASN A 29 1.16 8.45 -6.98
C ASN A 29 1.06 7.53 -5.76
N VAL A 30 -0.12 7.46 -5.11
CA VAL A 30 -0.33 6.59 -3.96
C VAL A 30 -0.25 5.12 -4.37
N THR A 31 -0.95 4.71 -5.43
CA THR A 31 -0.92 3.33 -5.92
C THR A 31 0.49 2.90 -6.30
N SER A 32 1.21 3.72 -7.07
CA SER A 32 2.58 3.40 -7.48
C SER A 32 3.51 3.22 -6.28
N ARG A 33 3.36 4.04 -5.23
CA ARG A 33 4.13 3.87 -3.99
C ARG A 33 3.78 2.57 -3.26
N VAL A 34 2.49 2.29 -3.05
CA VAL A 34 2.07 1.06 -2.37
C VAL A 34 2.49 -0.19 -3.13
N VAL A 35 2.40 -0.19 -4.47
CA VAL A 35 2.91 -1.28 -5.31
C VAL A 35 4.41 -1.43 -5.15
N GLN A 36 5.17 -0.34 -5.14
CA GLN A 36 6.62 -0.41 -4.95
C GLN A 36 6.98 -0.97 -3.57
N ASP A 37 6.28 -0.56 -2.52
CA ASP A 37 6.49 -1.07 -1.16
C ASP A 37 6.16 -2.57 -1.07
N ALA A 38 5.12 -3.03 -1.76
CA ALA A 38 4.81 -4.45 -1.89
C ALA A 38 5.93 -5.22 -2.60
N LEU A 39 6.42 -4.70 -3.72
CA LEU A 39 7.52 -5.32 -4.48
C LEU A 39 8.81 -5.39 -3.67
N ASN A 40 9.13 -4.35 -2.89
CA ASN A 40 10.28 -4.33 -2.01
C ASN A 40 10.16 -5.40 -0.91
N ALA A 41 9.00 -5.46 -0.24
CA ALA A 41 8.75 -6.47 0.79
C ALA A 41 8.81 -7.89 0.21
N TRP A 42 8.29 -8.10 -0.99
CA TRP A 42 8.40 -9.37 -1.70
C TRP A 42 9.85 -9.73 -2.05
N SER A 43 10.63 -8.77 -2.56
CA SER A 43 12.04 -8.98 -2.89
C SER A 43 12.85 -9.39 -1.66
N ASP A 44 12.61 -8.75 -0.52
CA ASP A 44 13.26 -9.10 0.73
C ASP A 44 12.91 -10.51 1.19
N LEU A 45 11.63 -10.90 1.11
CA LEU A 45 11.16 -12.24 1.47
C LEU A 45 11.73 -13.29 0.53
N TRP A 46 11.76 -13.00 -0.77
CA TRP A 46 12.30 -13.90 -1.78
C TRP A 46 13.80 -14.10 -1.59
N GLY A 47 14.55 -13.04 -1.25
CA GLY A 47 15.98 -13.16 -0.95
C GLY A 47 16.26 -14.10 0.22
N GLU A 48 15.44 -14.08 1.28
CA GLU A 48 15.58 -15.04 2.39
C GLU A 48 15.33 -16.48 1.95
N LEU A 49 14.36 -16.71 1.06
CA LEU A 49 14.02 -18.04 0.52
C LEU A 49 15.08 -18.53 -0.46
N GLU A 50 15.59 -17.67 -1.34
CA GLU A 50 16.62 -18.01 -2.32
C GLU A 50 17.97 -18.30 -1.66
N ASN A 51 18.33 -17.58 -0.60
CA ASN A 51 19.55 -17.84 0.16
C ASN A 51 19.55 -19.24 0.80
N ASP A 52 18.37 -19.74 1.22
CA ASP A 52 18.21 -21.11 1.72
C ASP A 52 18.36 -22.16 0.59
N ILE A 53 17.82 -21.85 -0.60
CA ILE A 53 17.89 -22.72 -1.78
C ILE A 53 19.30 -22.74 -2.41
N ALA A 54 20.04 -21.63 -2.37
CA ALA A 54 21.39 -21.53 -2.92
C ALA A 54 22.43 -22.35 -2.12
N CYS A 55 22.14 -22.66 -0.85
CA CYS A 55 22.91 -23.65 -0.09
C CYS A 55 22.61 -25.11 -0.49
N GLY A 56 21.60 -25.36 -1.33
CA GLY A 56 21.08 -26.67 -1.72
C GLY A 56 21.28 -27.06 -3.19
N ALA A 57 22.26 -26.49 -3.91
CA ALA A 57 22.62 -26.98 -5.26
C ALA A 57 23.21 -28.41 -5.26
N ALA A 58 23.45 -28.99 -4.09
CA ALA A 58 23.35 -30.43 -3.89
C ALA A 58 22.01 -30.66 -3.18
N VAL A 59 21.05 -31.30 -3.85
CA VAL A 59 19.87 -31.87 -3.18
C VAL A 59 20.41 -32.96 -2.26
N ALA A 60 20.87 -32.57 -1.07
CA ALA A 60 21.23 -33.46 0.01
C ALA A 60 19.95 -34.21 0.42
N PRO A 61 20.05 -35.51 0.76
CA PRO A 61 18.89 -36.28 1.17
C PRO A 61 18.30 -35.63 2.42
N ALA A 62 17.15 -34.96 2.26
CA ALA A 62 16.32 -34.38 3.31
C ALA A 62 17.10 -33.99 4.57
N ASP A 63 17.83 -32.87 4.53
CA ASP A 63 18.31 -32.29 5.78
C ASP A 63 17.07 -31.98 6.64
N ASP A 64 16.97 -32.63 7.80
CA ASP A 64 15.91 -32.44 8.82
C ASP A 64 15.84 -31.00 9.39
N LYS A 65 16.64 -30.09 8.84
CA LYS A 65 16.71 -28.68 9.21
C LYS A 65 15.83 -27.91 8.23
N GLY A 66 14.56 -27.74 8.59
CA GLY A 66 13.63 -26.91 7.83
C GLY A 66 14.11 -25.45 7.67
N PHE A 67 13.44 -24.71 6.79
CA PHE A 67 13.72 -23.30 6.51
C PHE A 67 13.82 -22.47 7.80
N THR A 68 14.94 -21.75 7.94
CA THR A 68 15.14 -20.79 9.02
C THR A 68 15.60 -19.46 8.41
N PRO A 69 14.77 -18.40 8.43
CA PRO A 69 15.13 -17.13 7.82
C PRO A 69 16.34 -16.51 8.51
N SER A 70 17.25 -15.91 7.74
CA SER A 70 18.48 -15.30 8.27
C SER A 70 18.19 -14.07 9.13
N CYS A 71 17.13 -13.34 8.81
CA CYS A 71 16.61 -12.23 9.61
C CYS A 71 15.81 -12.67 10.85
N GLY A 72 15.57 -13.98 11.04
CA GLY A 72 14.77 -14.53 12.12
C GLY A 72 13.26 -14.47 11.87
N TRP A 73 12.52 -15.36 12.54
CA TRP A 73 11.07 -15.50 12.35
C TRP A 73 10.26 -14.21 12.58
N PRO A 74 10.51 -13.41 13.63
CA PRO A 74 9.74 -12.19 13.85
C PRO A 74 9.86 -11.20 12.68
N ALA A 75 11.08 -10.90 12.25
CA ALA A 75 11.30 -9.96 11.15
C ALA A 75 10.75 -10.48 9.81
N PHE A 76 10.86 -11.79 9.57
CA PHE A 76 10.29 -12.42 8.38
C PHE A 76 8.75 -12.31 8.36
N LEU A 77 8.09 -12.59 9.49
CA LEU A 77 6.64 -12.48 9.61
C LEU A 77 6.15 -11.03 9.52
N ASP A 78 6.93 -10.07 10.02
CA ASP A 78 6.64 -8.64 9.86
C ASP A 78 6.67 -8.22 8.38
N LYS A 79 7.66 -8.69 7.61
CA LYS A 79 7.72 -8.44 6.16
C LYS A 79 6.54 -9.09 5.41
N MET A 80 6.17 -10.32 5.77
CA MET A 80 4.98 -10.99 5.24
C MET A 80 3.70 -10.21 5.57
N TRP A 81 3.61 -9.66 6.77
CA TRP A 81 2.48 -8.84 7.20
C TRP A 81 2.38 -7.55 6.39
N ILE A 82 3.49 -6.83 6.22
CA ILE A 82 3.57 -5.61 5.40
C ILE A 82 3.12 -5.91 3.97
N LEU A 83 3.63 -6.99 3.37
CA LEU A 83 3.24 -7.41 2.03
C LEU A 83 1.72 -7.63 1.94
N ARG A 84 1.14 -8.37 2.90
CA ARG A 84 -0.31 -8.58 2.99
C ARG A 84 -1.07 -7.25 3.06
N GLN A 85 -0.64 -6.33 3.92
CA GLN A 85 -1.33 -5.04 4.07
C GLN A 85 -1.33 -4.22 2.78
N ASN A 86 -0.20 -4.20 2.07
CA ASN A 86 -0.12 -3.51 0.77
C ASN A 86 -1.04 -4.16 -0.27
N LEU A 87 -1.10 -5.49 -0.33
CA LEU A 87 -2.01 -6.20 -1.24
C LEU A 87 -3.49 -5.99 -0.88
N ASP A 88 -3.83 -6.07 0.41
CA ASP A 88 -5.19 -5.80 0.91
C ASP A 88 -5.62 -4.35 0.60
N PHE A 89 -4.69 -3.39 0.73
CA PHE A 89 -4.93 -2.02 0.29
C PHE A 89 -5.24 -1.96 -1.21
N LEU A 90 -4.41 -2.57 -2.06
CA LEU A 90 -4.58 -2.54 -3.51
C LEU A 90 -5.91 -3.17 -3.96
N VAL A 91 -6.34 -4.28 -3.34
CA VAL A 91 -7.63 -4.92 -3.63
C VAL A 91 -8.80 -4.03 -3.24
N ARG A 92 -8.75 -3.38 -2.08
CA ARG A 92 -9.80 -2.44 -1.66
C ARG A 92 -9.84 -1.22 -2.58
N PHE A 93 -8.66 -0.77 -2.99
CA PHE A 93 -8.50 0.40 -3.84
C PHE A 93 -8.99 0.14 -5.27
N SER A 94 -8.75 -1.05 -5.83
CA SER A 94 -9.26 -1.43 -7.15
C SER A 94 -10.79 -1.50 -7.18
N ARG A 95 -11.41 -2.06 -6.14
CA ARG A 95 -12.88 -2.15 -6.02
C ARG A 95 -13.55 -0.78 -5.97
N GLN A 96 -12.95 0.18 -5.26
CA GLN A 96 -13.45 1.56 -5.22
C GLN A 96 -13.40 2.24 -6.60
N CYS A 97 -12.40 1.94 -7.42
CA CYS A 97 -12.32 2.45 -8.79
C CYS A 97 -13.35 1.84 -9.72
N GLU A 98 -13.65 0.55 -9.59
CA GLU A 98 -14.72 -0.10 -10.37
C GLU A 98 -16.08 0.54 -10.05
N GLU A 99 -16.38 0.76 -8.77
CA GLU A 99 -17.62 1.43 -8.35
C GLU A 99 -17.76 2.85 -8.93
N ILE A 100 -16.68 3.65 -8.93
CA ILE A 100 -16.67 4.99 -9.54
C ILE A 100 -16.76 4.93 -11.08
N GLY A 101 -16.14 3.92 -11.71
CA GLY A 101 -16.24 3.66 -13.14
C GLY A 101 -17.67 3.35 -13.59
N TYR A 102 -18.37 2.49 -12.84
CA TYR A 102 -19.79 2.20 -13.06
C TYR A 102 -20.68 3.42 -12.86
N TRP A 103 -20.36 4.30 -11.90
CA TRP A 103 -21.07 5.58 -11.72
C TRP A 103 -20.85 6.56 -12.89
N ASN A 104 -19.69 6.54 -13.54
CA ASN A 104 -19.39 7.40 -14.68
C ASN A 104 -19.93 6.83 -16.01
N GLU A 105 -19.93 5.51 -16.21
CA GLU A 105 -20.53 4.87 -17.39
C GLU A 105 -22.07 4.85 -17.32
N GLY A 106 -22.65 4.74 -16.12
CA GLY A 106 -24.09 4.82 -15.90
C GLY A 106 -24.66 6.24 -15.96
N LYS A 107 -23.82 7.28 -15.87
CA LYS A 107 -24.17 8.66 -16.17
C LYS A 107 -23.75 9.00 -17.58
N GLY A 108 -24.51 8.50 -18.55
CA GLY A 108 -24.56 9.12 -19.86
C GLY A 108 -24.79 10.63 -19.67
N VAL A 109 -23.77 11.41 -20.01
CA VAL A 109 -23.82 12.87 -20.00
C VAL A 109 -24.83 13.27 -21.07
N PHE A 110 -26.08 13.43 -20.67
CA PHE A 110 -27.00 14.35 -21.32
C PHE A 110 -26.92 15.66 -20.55
N THR A 111 -26.09 16.57 -21.09
CA THR A 111 -26.31 18.00 -21.36
C THR A 111 -24.95 18.69 -21.48
#